data_AF-A0A7C1DYI9-F1
#
_entry.id   AF-A0A7C1DYI9-F1
#
_cell.length_a   1.000
_cell.length_b   1.000
_cell.length_c   1.000
_cell.angle_alpha   90.00
_cell.angle_beta   90.00
_cell.angle_gamma   90.00
#
_symmetry.space_group_name_H-M   'P 1'
#
loop_
_entity.id
_entity.type
_entity.pdbx_description
1 polymer ?
#
loop_
_entity_poly.entity_id
_entity_poly.type
_entity_poly.pdbx_seq_one_letter_code
_entity_poly.pdbx_strand_id
1 'polypeptide(L)'
;MDEASKQEFKVKFAILTVLLDVVILLIAFAVIAFFLLGPELNLIVSALLAILAIILGAYFWRVYRRDKAWLEARKEKRETE
;
A
#
# COMPACT_ATOMS: atom_id res chain seq x y z
N MET A 1 -24.49 -4.86 12.99
CA MET A 1 -23.76 -4.54 11.75
C MET A 1 -23.78 -5.81 10.92
N ASP A 2 -24.45 -5.77 9.77
CA ASP A 2 -24.68 -6.91 8.89
C ASP A 2 -23.38 -7.70 8.60
N GLU A 3 -23.43 -9.03 8.76
CA GLU A 3 -22.27 -9.94 8.60
C GLU A 3 -21.52 -9.73 7.28
N ALA A 4 -22.24 -9.40 6.19
CA ALA A 4 -21.65 -9.19 4.88
C ALA A 4 -20.75 -7.94 4.84
N SER A 5 -21.12 -6.88 5.56
CA SER A 5 -20.34 -5.63 5.63
C SER A 5 -19.02 -5.81 6.40
N LYS A 6 -18.98 -6.70 7.40
CA LYS A 6 -17.76 -7.02 8.15
C LYS A 6 -16.74 -7.78 7.30
N GLN A 7 -17.22 -8.68 6.46
CA GLN A 7 -16.33 -9.49 5.61
C GLN A 7 -15.67 -8.64 4.52
N GLU A 8 -16.41 -7.76 3.85
CA GLU A 8 -15.82 -6.83 2.87
C GLU A 8 -14.73 -5.95 3.49
N PHE A 9 -14.95 -5.47 4.73
CA PHE A 9 -13.95 -4.66 5.44
C PHE A 9 -12.67 -5.45 5.72
N LYS A 10 -12.79 -6.70 6.20
CA LYS A 10 -11.64 -7.57 6.47
C LYS A 10 -10.84 -7.85 5.21
N VAL A 11 -11.50 -8.12 4.09
CA VAL A 11 -10.83 -8.39 2.80
C VAL A 11 -10.09 -7.15 2.31
N LYS A 12 -10.74 -5.97 2.34
CA LYS A 12 -10.09 -4.71 1.95
C LYS A 12 -8.90 -4.38 2.84
N PHE A 13 -9.02 -4.60 4.15
CA PHE A 13 -7.93 -4.37 5.10
C PHE A 13 -6.78 -5.36 4.87
N ALA A 14 -7.07 -6.63 4.61
CA ALA A 14 -6.06 -7.64 4.30
C ALA A 14 -5.29 -7.30 3.01
N ILE A 15 -5.97 -6.87 1.95
CA ILE A 15 -5.31 -6.40 0.72
C ILE A 15 -4.42 -5.20 1.02
N LEU A 16 -4.86 -4.30 1.89
CA LEU A 16 -4.07 -3.16 2.33
C LEU A 16 -2.84 -3.59 3.15
N THR A 17 -2.97 -4.56 4.05
CA THR A 17 -1.81 -5.06 4.80
C THR A 17 -0.81 -5.74 3.86
N VAL A 18 -1.28 -6.59 2.95
CA VAL A 18 -0.43 -7.27 1.95
C VAL A 18 0.29 -6.26 1.05
N LEU A 19 -0.40 -5.22 0.59
CA LEU A 19 0.22 -4.21 -0.27
C LEU A 19 1.26 -3.38 0.49
N LEU A 20 1.08 -3.16 1.79
CA LEU A 20 2.08 -2.52 2.65
C LEU A 20 3.30 -3.43 2.86
N ASP A 21 3.09 -4.71 3.12
CA ASP A 21 4.17 -5.69 3.22
C ASP A 21 4.99 -5.77 1.92
N VAL A 22 4.34 -5.73 0.75
CA VAL A 22 5.02 -5.67 -0.54
C VAL A 22 5.89 -4.41 -0.66
N VAL A 23 5.42 -3.26 -0.20
CA VAL A 23 6.22 -2.02 -0.18
C VAL A 23 7.42 -2.15 0.76
N ILE A 24 7.23 -2.71 1.96
CA ILE A 24 8.31 -2.95 2.92
C ILE A 24 9.36 -3.91 2.35
N LEU A 25 8.92 -5.01 1.71
CA LEU A 25 9.81 -5.95 1.04
C LEU A 25 10.59 -5.28 -0.10
N LEU A 26 9.95 -4.43 -0.90
CA LEU A 26 10.62 -3.65 -1.96
C LEU A 26 11.70 -2.73 -1.39
N ILE A 27 11.42 -2.03 -0.29
CA ILE A 27 12.41 -1.19 0.38
C ILE A 27 13.55 -2.04 0.94
N ALA A 28 13.25 -3.18 1.56
CA ALA A 28 14.27 -4.10 2.06
C ALA A 28 15.19 -4.62 0.92
N PHE A 29 14.60 -5.02 -0.21
CA PHE A 29 15.37 -5.38 -1.40
C PHE A 29 16.18 -4.21 -1.96
N ALA A 30 15.70 -2.96 -1.86
CA ALA A 30 16.45 -1.78 -2.26
C ALA A 30 17.71 -1.60 -1.42
N VAL A 31 17.59 -1.74 -0.10
CA VAL A 31 18.72 -1.63 0.83
C VAL A 31 19.69 -2.79 0.64
N ILE A 32 19.20 -4.01 0.44
CA ILE A 32 20.04 -5.18 0.17
C ILE A 32 20.78 -5.00 -1.16
N ALA A 33 20.10 -4.57 -2.22
CA ALA A 33 20.72 -4.26 -3.51
C ALA A 33 21.77 -3.15 -3.36
N PHE A 34 21.50 -2.15 -2.50
CA PHE A 34 22.44 -1.08 -2.20
C PHE A 34 23.69 -1.55 -1.43
N PHE A 35 23.64 -2.66 -0.70
CA PHE A 35 24.84 -3.21 -0.05
C PHE A 35 25.52 -4.32 -0.87
N LEU A 36 24.77 -4.98 -1.76
CA LEU A 36 25.23 -6.16 -2.49
C LEU A 36 25.78 -5.84 -3.90
N LEU A 37 25.33 -4.75 -4.55
CA LEU A 37 25.83 -4.37 -5.87
C LEU A 37 27.10 -3.50 -5.79
N GLY A 38 28.03 -3.72 -6.72
CA GLY A 38 29.27 -2.94 -6.85
C GLY A 38 29.04 -1.45 -7.16
N PRO A 39 30.03 -0.58 -6.88
CA PRO A 39 29.87 0.88 -6.74
C PRO A 39 29.27 1.61 -7.96
N GLU A 40 29.39 1.06 -9.16
CA GLU A 40 28.87 1.71 -10.38
C GLU A 40 27.38 1.47 -10.62
N LEU A 41 26.87 0.28 -10.30
CA LEU A 41 25.46 -0.07 -10.53
C LEU A 41 24.57 0.26 -9.33
N ASN A 42 25.18 0.32 -8.16
CA ASN A 42 24.52 0.46 -6.89
C ASN A 42 23.66 1.74 -6.78
N LEU A 43 24.21 2.88 -7.24
CA LEU A 43 23.53 4.17 -7.18
C LEU A 43 22.31 4.25 -8.12
N ILE A 44 22.44 3.76 -9.36
CA ILE A 44 21.36 3.78 -10.36
C ILE A 44 20.25 2.81 -9.95
N VAL A 45 20.61 1.60 -9.51
CA VAL A 45 19.64 0.56 -9.11
C VAL A 45 18.91 0.96 -7.83
N SER A 46 19.63 1.51 -6.84
CA SER A 46 19.05 2.05 -5.61
C SER A 46 18.09 3.20 -5.89
N ALA A 47 18.48 4.16 -6.74
CA ALA A 47 17.62 5.28 -7.10
C ALA A 47 16.34 4.81 -7.83
N LEU A 48 16.46 3.86 -8.76
CA LEU A 48 15.30 3.27 -9.44
C LEU A 48 14.37 2.55 -8.46
N LEU A 49 14.90 1.74 -7.53
CA LEU A 49 14.08 1.05 -6.54
C LEU A 49 13.43 2.01 -5.56
N ALA A 50 14.13 3.08 -5.15
CA ALA A 50 13.57 4.12 -4.29
C ALA A 50 12.42 4.87 -4.98
N ILE A 51 12.57 5.23 -6.26
CA ILE A 51 11.50 5.85 -7.05
C ILE A 51 10.30 4.90 -7.16
N LEU A 52 10.56 3.61 -7.44
CA LEU A 52 9.51 2.60 -7.55
C LEU A 52 8.75 2.44 -6.23
N ALA A 53 9.45 2.44 -5.09
CA ALA A 53 8.87 2.39 -3.76
C ALA A 53 8.01 3.62 -3.45
N ILE A 54 8.45 4.82 -3.85
CA ILE A 54 7.67 6.06 -3.70
C ILE A 54 6.39 6.00 -4.54
N ILE A 55 6.48 5.54 -5.79
CA ILE A 55 5.31 5.39 -6.67
C ILE A 55 4.30 4.39 -6.09
N LEU A 56 4.77 3.23 -5.63
CA LEU A 56 3.90 2.23 -5.00
C LEU A 56 3.31 2.74 -3.69
N GLY A 57 4.08 3.45 -2.86
CA GLY A 57 3.59 4.06 -1.63
C GLY A 57 2.52 5.14 -1.90
N ALA A 58 2.70 5.94 -2.95
CA ALA A 58 1.68 6.92 -3.36
C ALA A 58 0.42 6.22 -3.89
N TYR A 59 0.57 5.14 -4.66
CA TYR A 59 -0.55 4.33 -5.13
C TYR A 59 -1.33 3.72 -3.96
N PHE A 60 -0.62 3.17 -2.98
CA PHE A 60 -1.18 2.65 -1.73
C PHE A 60 -2.05 3.69 -1.02
N TRP A 61 -1.51 4.90 -0.84
CA TRP A 61 -2.22 5.98 -0.17
C TRP A 61 -3.51 6.35 -0.93
N ARG A 62 -3.46 6.36 -2.26
CA ARG A 62 -4.63 6.66 -3.09
C ARG A 62 -5.72 5.58 -2.96
N VAL A 63 -5.34 4.31 -2.97
CA VAL A 63 -6.25 3.17 -2.77
C VAL A 63 -6.87 3.23 -1.36
N TYR A 64 -6.06 3.49 -0.35
CA TYR A 64 -6.53 3.62 1.04
C TYR A 64 -7.54 4.75 1.20
N ARG A 65 -7.28 5.95 0.66
CA ARG A 65 -8.24 7.06 0.72
C ARG A 65 -9.53 6.74 -0.01
N ARG A 66 -9.46 6.07 -1.16
CA ARG A 66 -10.64 5.68 -1.93
C ARG A 66 -11.54 4.72 -1.14
N ASP A 67 -10.96 3.70 -0.52
CA ASP A 67 -11.73 2.74 0.27
C ASP A 67 -12.25 3.35 1.58
N LYS A 68 -11.51 4.29 2.18
CA LYS A 68 -11.98 5.05 3.34
C LYS A 68 -13.15 5.98 3.00
N ALA A 69 -13.10 6.68 1.86
CA ALA A 69 -14.19 7.52 1.37
C ALA A 69 -15.46 6.70 1.06
N TRP A 70 -15.30 5.49 0.50
CA TRP A 70 -16.41 4.56 0.28
C TRP A 70 -17.06 4.10 1.61
N LEU A 71 -16.26 3.95 2.67
CA LEU A 71 -16.76 3.61 4.01
C LEU A 71 -17.51 4.76 4.68
N GLU A 72 -17.02 5.99 4.55
CA GLU A 72 -17.69 7.18 5.08
C GLU A 72 -19.03 7.41 4.37
N ALA A 73 -19.07 7.29 3.04
CA ALA A 73 -20.32 7.39 2.27
C ALA A 73 -21.36 6.33 2.67
N ARG A 74 -20.92 5.12 3.06
CA ARG A 74 -21.83 4.07 3.57
C ARG A 74 -22.31 4.31 5.01
N LYS A 75 -21.60 5.12 5.80
CA LYS A 75 -22.02 5.51 7.15
C LYS A 75 -23.13 6.56 7.09
N GLU A 76 -22.93 7.60 6.28
CA GLU A 76 -23.87 8.71 6.12
C GLU A 76 -25.23 8.26 5.56
N LYS A 77 -25.22 7.29 4.65
CA LYS A 77 -26.45 6.71 4.08
C LYS A 77 -27.29 5.90 5.08
N ARG A 78 -26.72 5.49 6.22
CA ARG A 78 -27.38 4.67 7.25
C ARG A 78 -27.92 5.51 8.42
N GLU A 79 -27.52 6.78 8.51
CA GLU A 79 -28.04 7.74 9.50
C GLU A 79 -29.20 8.58 8.93
N THR A 80 -29.42 8.53 7.62
CA THR A 80 -30.49 9.25 6.91
C THR A 80 -31.70 8.37 6.57
N GLU A 81 -31.67 7.07 6.86
CA GLU A 81 -32.79 6.11 6.80
C GLU A 81 -33.30 5.76 8.21
#